data_AF-A0A3D3FNF5-F1
#
_entry.id   AF-A0A3D3FNF5-F1
#
_cell.length_a   1.000
_cell.length_b   1.000
_cell.length_c   1.000
_cell.angle_alpha   90.00
_cell.angle_beta   90.00
_cell.angle_gamma   90.00
#
_symmetry.space_group_name_H-M   'P 1'
#
loop_
_entity.id
_entity.type
_entity.pdbx_description
1 polymer ?
#
loop_
_entity_poly.entity_id
_entity_poly.type
_entity_poly.pdbx_seq_one_letter_code
_entity_poly.pdbx_strand_id
1 'polypeptide(L)'
;MSIASYLGTAPLFEIARYSGGKPHDAVAFSGSPRQHPYETDKLILVVDPLTESPSIMEFKLADVVLVEDLPSPVTESGEGFRIVKIWVKRGSFGIIHEPFEVQNPIRLMKNSKDFHERIMRSFK
;
A
#
# COMPACT_ATOMS: atom_id res chain seq x y z
N MET A 1 -20.04 -37.10 14.14
CA MET A 1 -19.71 -35.77 14.70
C MET A 1 -20.23 -34.70 13.76
N SER A 2 -20.88 -33.66 14.28
CA SER A 2 -21.56 -32.62 13.47
C SER A 2 -20.63 -31.44 13.20
N ILE A 3 -20.77 -30.78 12.05
CA ILE A 3 -20.05 -29.55 11.71
C ILE A 3 -20.23 -28.46 12.78
N ALA A 4 -21.37 -28.48 13.48
CA ALA A 4 -21.69 -27.57 14.59
C ALA A 4 -20.71 -27.70 15.76
N SER A 5 -20.14 -28.90 15.97
CA SER A 5 -19.16 -29.15 17.02
C SER A 5 -17.84 -28.43 16.76
N TYR A 6 -17.44 -28.27 15.49
CA TYR A 6 -16.22 -27.56 15.13
C TYR A 6 -16.35 -26.04 15.31
N LEU A 7 -17.51 -25.47 14.96
CA LEU A 7 -17.78 -24.04 15.14
C LEU A 7 -17.85 -23.62 16.61
N GLY A 8 -18.34 -24.50 17.49
CA GLY A 8 -18.39 -24.24 18.93
C GLY A 8 -17.06 -24.40 19.68
N THR A 9 -16.03 -24.99 19.04
CA THR A 9 -14.71 -25.26 19.66
C THR A 9 -13.68 -24.18 19.32
N ALA A 10 -13.93 -23.37 18.30
CA ALA A 10 -13.08 -22.23 18.00
C ALA A 10 -13.27 -21.14 19.07
N PRO A 11 -12.20 -20.58 19.65
CA PRO A 11 -12.33 -19.45 20.57
C PRO A 11 -13.06 -18.31 19.85
N LEU A 12 -14.06 -17.73 20.51
CA LEU A 12 -14.65 -16.46 20.06
C LEU A 12 -13.51 -15.47 19.95
N PHE A 13 -13.21 -14.99 18.75
CA PHE A 13 -12.26 -13.89 18.59
C PHE A 13 -12.82 -12.69 19.36
N GLU A 14 -12.17 -12.31 20.45
CA GLU A 14 -12.45 -11.03 21.09
C GLU A 14 -12.28 -9.95 20.03
N ILE A 15 -13.30 -9.13 19.84
CA ILE A 15 -13.17 -7.89 19.07
C ILE A 15 -12.05 -7.11 19.75
N ALA A 16 -10.86 -7.12 19.16
CA ALA A 16 -9.70 -6.48 19.73
C ALA A 16 -10.04 -4.99 19.93
N ARG A 17 -9.90 -4.53 21.16
CA ARG A 17 -10.16 -3.14 21.52
C ARG A 17 -9.17 -2.28 20.73
N TYR A 18 -9.67 -1.39 19.88
CA TYR A 18 -8.85 -0.45 19.10
C TYR A 18 -7.95 0.37 20.06
N SER A 19 -6.66 0.06 20.10
CA SER A 19 -5.67 0.76 20.92
C SER A 19 -4.71 1.52 20.01
N GLY A 20 -5.11 2.70 19.57
CA GLY A 20 -4.23 3.57 18.80
C GLY A 20 -4.82 4.97 18.69
N GLY A 21 -4.44 5.87 19.59
CA GLY A 21 -4.65 7.30 19.38
C GLY A 21 -4.01 7.68 18.04
N LYS A 22 -4.81 8.16 17.08
CA LYS A 22 -4.29 8.62 15.79
C LYS A 22 -3.21 9.69 16.08
N PRO A 23 -2.03 9.62 15.43
CA PRO A 23 -1.06 10.70 15.57
C PRO A 23 -1.73 12.01 15.16
N HIS A 24 -1.80 12.98 16.08
CA HIS A 24 -2.58 14.21 15.90
C HIS A 24 -2.08 15.09 14.74
N ASP A 25 -0.85 14.88 14.26
CA ASP A 25 -0.25 15.65 13.16
C ASP A 25 0.47 14.78 12.12
N ALA A 26 -0.22 13.75 11.63
CA ALA A 26 0.26 12.91 10.54
C ALA A 26 -0.81 12.63 9.49
N VAL A 27 -0.37 12.25 8.29
CA VAL A 27 -1.20 11.85 7.17
C VAL A 27 -1.02 10.34 6.94
N ALA A 28 -2.14 9.63 6.81
CA ALA A 28 -2.13 8.18 6.64
C ALA A 28 -2.05 7.78 5.16
N PHE A 29 -1.20 6.79 4.85
CA PHE A 29 -1.08 6.15 3.55
C PHE A 29 -1.12 4.64 3.71
N SER A 30 -1.76 3.93 2.79
CA SER A 30 -1.88 2.46 2.84
C SER A 30 -1.30 1.84 1.58
N GLY A 31 -0.60 0.72 1.72
CA GLY A 31 -0.02 -0.01 0.59
C GLY A 31 0.92 -1.11 1.04
N SER A 32 1.59 -1.73 0.07
CA SER A 32 2.62 -2.72 0.34
C SER A 32 3.97 -2.02 0.59
N PRO A 33 4.57 -2.18 1.78
CA PRO A 33 5.83 -1.52 2.10
C PRO A 33 7.01 -2.29 1.49
N ARG A 34 7.97 -1.56 0.93
CA ARG A 34 9.25 -2.07 0.44
C ARG A 34 10.37 -1.13 0.89
N GLN A 35 11.50 -1.69 1.28
CA GLN A 35 12.70 -0.88 1.52
C GLN A 35 13.27 -0.42 0.18
N HIS A 36 13.77 0.83 0.10
CA HIS A 36 14.43 1.30 -1.11
C HIS A 36 15.72 0.49 -1.37
N PRO A 37 16.00 0.04 -2.61
CA PRO A 37 17.09 -0.91 -2.88
C PRO A 37 18.49 -0.42 -2.52
N TYR A 38 18.72 0.90 -2.57
CA TYR A 38 20.03 1.51 -2.38
C TYR A 38 20.11 2.46 -1.17
N GLU A 39 18.97 2.87 -0.64
CA GLU A 39 18.88 3.90 0.40
C GLU A 39 18.07 3.34 1.56
N THR A 40 18.76 2.81 2.56
CA THR A 40 18.12 2.07 3.66
C THR A 40 17.26 2.95 4.55
N ASP A 41 17.40 4.27 4.46
CA ASP A 41 16.64 5.30 5.18
C ASP A 41 15.33 5.70 4.49
N LYS A 42 15.00 5.07 3.35
CA LYS A 42 13.79 5.33 2.57
C LYS A 42 12.85 4.13 2.50
N LEU A 43 11.57 4.45 2.56
CA LEU A 43 10.45 3.53 2.43
C LEU A 43 9.75 3.80 1.09
N ILE A 44 9.60 2.75 0.29
CA ILE A 44 8.74 2.73 -0.87
C ILE A 44 7.41 2.10 -0.46
N LEU A 45 6.31 2.81 -0.70
CA LEU A 45 4.96 2.30 -0.51
C LEU A 45 4.32 2.09 -1.87
N VAL A 46 4.10 0.83 -2.24
CA VAL A 46 3.41 0.46 -3.47
C VAL A 46 1.92 0.41 -3.17
N VAL A 47 1.15 1.30 -3.78
CA VAL A 47 -0.32 1.28 -3.65
C VAL A 47 -0.88 0.33 -4.70
N ASP A 48 -1.91 -0.42 -4.34
CA ASP A 48 -2.52 -1.40 -5.24
C ASP A 48 -2.89 -0.76 -6.58
N PRO A 49 -2.33 -1.23 -7.72
CA PRO A 49 -2.64 -0.71 -9.04
C PRO A 49 -4.10 -0.94 -9.47
N LEU A 50 -4.88 -1.77 -8.76
CA LEU A 50 -6.33 -1.89 -8.96
C LEU A 50 -7.10 -0.65 -8.47
N THR A 51 -6.45 0.23 -7.70
CA THR A 51 -7.01 1.52 -7.28
C THR A 51 -6.45 2.67 -8.12
N GLU A 52 -7.26 3.71 -8.37
CA GLU A 52 -6.91 4.87 -9.23
C GLU A 52 -5.76 5.76 -8.68
N SER A 53 -5.12 5.34 -7.58
CA SER A 53 -4.14 6.11 -6.81
C SER A 53 -2.71 5.88 -7.30
N PRO A 54 -1.78 6.84 -7.09
CA PRO A 54 -0.41 6.77 -7.60
C PRO A 54 0.27 5.45 -7.23
N SER A 55 0.87 4.82 -8.23
CA SER A 55 1.30 3.42 -8.17
C SER A 55 2.41 3.17 -7.14
N ILE A 56 3.29 4.16 -6.90
CA ILE A 56 4.45 4.03 -6.04
C ILE A 56 4.76 5.39 -5.39
N MET A 57 4.84 5.42 -4.06
CA MET A 57 5.25 6.58 -3.27
C MET A 57 6.53 6.28 -2.49
N GLU A 58 7.37 7.28 -2.28
CA GLU A 58 8.58 7.19 -1.46
C GLU A 58 8.54 8.21 -0.31
N PHE A 59 8.95 7.76 0.88
CA PHE A 59 9.04 8.55 2.10
C PHE A 59 10.36 8.27 2.83
N LYS A 60 10.87 9.24 3.59
CA LYS A 60 11.97 8.99 4.53
C LYS A 60 11.43 8.24 5.76
N LEU A 61 12.16 7.22 6.21
CA LEU A 61 11.79 6.46 7.41
C LEU A 61 11.74 7.33 8.66
N ALA A 62 12.60 8.35 8.76
CA ALA A 62 12.63 9.30 9.88
C ALA A 62 11.33 10.13 10.00
N ASP A 63 10.54 10.23 8.93
CA ASP A 63 9.27 10.96 8.89
C ASP A 63 8.05 10.05 9.16
N VAL A 64 8.26 8.73 9.26
CA VAL A 64 7.20 7.76 9.57
C VAL A 64 6.99 7.71 11.09
N VAL A 65 5.80 8.08 11.53
CA VAL A 65 5.43 8.20 12.94
C VAL A 65 4.85 6.90 13.49
N LEU A 66 4.08 6.19 12.68
CA LEU A 66 3.41 4.96 13.06
C LEU A 66 3.27 4.04 11.85
N VAL A 67 3.36 2.73 12.10
CA VAL A 67 3.06 1.68 11.13
C VAL A 67 2.05 0.72 11.78
N GLU A 68 0.96 0.45 11.08
CA GLU A 68 -0.07 -0.53 11.45
C GLU A 68 -0.11 -1.60 10.36
N ASP A 69 0.02 -2.87 10.76
CA ASP A 69 -0.20 -3.99 9.85
C ASP A 69 -1.70 -4.13 9.55
N LEU A 70 -2.07 -4.13 8.27
CA LEU A 70 -3.43 -4.36 7.83
C LEU A 70 -3.65 -5.86 7.53
N PRO A 71 -4.91 -6.34 7.58
CA PRO A 71 -5.23 -7.70 7.14
C PRO A 71 -4.71 -7.92 5.72
N SER A 72 -3.81 -8.90 5.58
CA SER A 72 -3.16 -9.21 4.30
C SER A 72 -4.11 -10.08 3.47
N PRO A 73 -4.63 -9.59 2.32
CA PRO A 73 -5.42 -10.42 1.43
C PRO A 73 -4.52 -11.53 0.87
N VAL A 74 -5.08 -12.74 0.81
CA VAL A 74 -4.46 -13.90 0.16
C VAL A 74 -5.05 -14.07 -1.22
N THR A 75 -4.20 -14.31 -2.20
CA THR A 75 -4.63 -14.68 -3.55
C THR A 75 -5.12 -16.13 -3.60
N GLU A 76 -5.80 -16.51 -4.68
CA GLU A 76 -6.27 -17.89 -4.89
C GLU A 76 -5.13 -18.91 -4.95
N SER A 77 -3.91 -18.47 -5.28
CA SER A 77 -2.68 -19.28 -5.25
C SER A 77 -2.06 -19.42 -3.84
N GLY A 78 -2.64 -18.77 -2.82
CA GLY A 78 -2.15 -18.79 -1.45
C GLY A 78 -1.03 -17.78 -1.16
N GLU A 79 -0.67 -16.91 -2.11
CA GLU A 79 0.29 -15.84 -1.87
C GLU A 79 -0.37 -14.71 -1.09
N GLY A 80 0.14 -14.43 0.11
CA GLY A 80 -0.28 -13.29 0.93
C GLY A 80 0.60 -12.08 0.66
N PHE A 81 -0.01 -10.93 0.34
CA PHE A 81 0.72 -9.67 0.23
C PHE A 81 0.55 -8.85 1.49
N ARG A 82 1.67 -8.47 2.12
CA ARG A 82 1.66 -7.61 3.31
C ARG A 82 1.22 -6.21 2.92
N ILE A 83 0.13 -5.76 3.53
CA ILE A 83 -0.37 -4.39 3.43
C ILE A 83 -0.17 -3.73 4.80
N VAL A 84 0.34 -2.50 4.80
CA VAL A 84 0.46 -1.69 6.00
C VAL A 84 -0.23 -0.35 5.79
N LYS A 85 -0.61 0.27 6.89
CA LYS A 85 -0.96 1.68 6.96
C LYS A 85 0.16 2.42 7.69
N ILE A 86 0.76 3.39 7.03
CA ILE A 86 1.78 4.26 7.61
C ILE A 86 1.19 5.63 7.89
N TRP A 87 1.64 6.28 8.95
CA TRP A 87 1.37 7.68 9.23
C TRP A 87 2.66 8.46 9.07
N VAL A 88 2.67 9.39 8.12
CA VAL A 88 3.83 10.25 7.84
C VAL A 88 3.56 11.64 8.42
N LYS A 89 4.56 12.23 9.08
CA LYS A 89 4.46 13.56 9.69
C LYS A 89 3.99 14.60 8.66
N ARG A 90 3.07 15.49 9.08
CA ARG A 90 2.61 16.58 8.22
C ARG A 90 3.75 17.54 7.89
N GLY A 91 3.84 17.94 6.62
CA GLY A 91 4.89 18.86 6.14
C GLY A 91 6.19 18.17 5.73
N SER A 92 6.32 16.85 5.94
CA SER A 92 7.41 16.06 5.38
C SER A 92 7.26 15.90 3.86
N PHE A 93 8.39 15.68 3.19
CA PHE A 93 8.43 15.50 1.74
C PHE A 93 8.24 14.03 1.36
N GLY A 94 7.43 13.79 0.34
CA GLY A 94 7.30 12.50 -0.32
C GLY A 94 7.51 12.64 -1.83
N ILE A 95 7.88 11.55 -2.48
CA ILE A 95 8.05 11.48 -3.94
C ILE A 95 6.99 10.54 -4.50
N ILE A 96 6.33 10.95 -5.57
CA ILE A 96 5.42 10.09 -6.33
C ILE A 96 6.16 9.67 -7.61
N HIS A 97 6.26 8.36 -7.84
CA HIS A 97 6.80 7.84 -9.09
C HIS A 97 5.65 7.61 -10.07
N GLU A 98 5.55 8.49 -11.06
CA GLU A 98 4.56 8.38 -12.12
C GLU A 98 5.24 7.94 -13.42
N PRO A 99 4.81 6.82 -14.02
CA PRO A 99 5.37 6.36 -15.28
C PRO A 99 4.94 7.29 -16.43
N PHE A 100 5.80 7.43 -17.44
CA PHE A 100 5.56 8.31 -18.58
C PHE A 100 6.00 7.67 -19.90
N GLU A 101 5.44 8.15 -21.00
CA GLU A 101 5.85 7.72 -22.34
C GLU A 101 7.12 8.47 -22.76
N VAL A 102 8.16 7.72 -23.14
CA VAL A 102 9.44 8.29 -23.57
C VAL A 102 9.27 8.89 -24.97
N GLN A 103 8.94 10.18 -25.00
CA GLN A 103 8.77 10.98 -26.23
C GLN A 103 9.41 12.36 -26.07
N ASN A 104 9.56 13.08 -27.18
CA ASN A 104 10.00 14.47 -27.20
C ASN A 104 8.91 15.35 -27.85
N PRO A 105 8.26 16.28 -27.10
CA PRO A 105 8.46 16.59 -25.69
C PRO A 105 7.90 15.49 -24.76
N ILE A 106 8.40 15.45 -23.51
CA ILE A 106 7.89 14.53 -22.48
C ILE A 106 6.40 14.81 -22.27
N ARG A 107 5.58 13.78 -22.45
CA ARG A 107 4.15 13.86 -22.24
C ARG A 107 3.79 13.12 -20.96
N LEU A 108 3.65 13.88 -19.87
CA LEU A 108 3.03 13.38 -18.65
C LEU A 108 1.57 13.02 -18.97
N MET A 109 1.18 11.78 -18.70
CA MET A 109 -0.21 11.38 -18.87
C MET A 109 -1.00 11.91 -17.68
N LYS A 110 -2.08 12.65 -17.95
CA LYS A 110 -2.89 13.27 -16.89
C LYS A 110 -3.74 12.26 -16.09
N ASN A 111 -3.79 11.01 -16.52
CA ASN A 111 -4.70 10.00 -15.99
C ASN A 111 -4.04 8.61 -15.98
N SER A 112 -4.02 7.97 -14.81
CA SER A 112 -3.38 6.67 -14.58
C SER A 112 -4.07 5.52 -15.34
N LYS A 113 -5.39 5.63 -15.58
CA LYS A 113 -6.20 4.64 -16.30
C LYS A 113 -5.81 4.50 -17.78
N ASP A 114 -5.69 5.62 -18.48
CA ASP A 114 -5.36 5.63 -19.92
C ASP A 114 -3.96 5.03 -20.16
N PHE A 115 -3.05 5.25 -19.20
CA PHE A 115 -1.72 4.64 -19.22
C PHE A 115 -1.78 3.12 -19.00
N HIS A 116 -2.50 2.66 -17.96
CA HIS A 116 -2.65 1.23 -17.68
C HIS A 116 -3.23 0.48 -18.88
N GLU A 117 -4.29 1.02 -19.50
CA GLU A 117 -4.89 0.41 -20.69
C GLU A 117 -3.92 0.35 -21.88
N ARG A 118 -3.14 1.41 -22.11
CA ARG A 118 -2.13 1.45 -23.18
C ARG A 118 -0.99 0.48 -22.95
N ILE A 119 -0.47 0.40 -21.72
CA ILE A 119 0.59 -0.55 -21.35
C ILE A 119 0.12 -1.98 -21.55
N MET A 120 -1.06 -2.33 -21.02
CA MET A 120 -1.61 -3.67 -21.13
C MET A 120 -1.91 -4.07 -22.58
N ARG A 121 -2.24 -3.10 -23.45
CA ARG A 121 -2.38 -3.34 -24.89
C ARG A 121 -1.05 -3.61 -25.60
N SER A 122 0.07 -3.05 -25.14
CA SER A 122 1.38 -3.25 -25.78
C SER A 122 2.03 -4.60 -25.47
N PHE A 123 1.57 -5.30 -24.43
CA PHE A 123 2.03 -6.64 -24.05
C PHE A 123 1.24 -7.78 -24.73
N LYS A 124 0.29 -7.46 -25.61
CA LYS A 124 -0.48 -8.41 -26.43
C LYS A 124 0.05 -8.44 -27.86
#